data_AF-A0A238BPQ2-F1
#
_entry.id   AF-A0A238BPQ2-F1
#
_cell.length_a   1.000
_cell.length_b   1.000
_cell.length_c   1.000
_cell.angle_alpha   90.00
_cell.angle_beta   90.00
_cell.angle_gamma   90.00
#
_symmetry.space_group_name_H-M   'P 1'
#
loop_
_entity.id
_entity.type
_entity.pdbx_description
1 polymer ?
#
loop_
_entity_poly.entity_id
_entity_poly.type
_entity_poly.pdbx_seq_one_letter_code
_entity_poly.pdbx_strand_id
1 'polypeptide(L)'
;MVICCDIMSYVFGFFFGKTPLIKLSPKKTWEGFIGGGISTVVFGLILSYCLLHHPFFVCPLEDYTVENYNCTIPSSFVLREFHIGRPLSIILQVIQKPPTFQIYPFLLHTIVMGLFASILGPFGGFFASGFKRAFKIKDFGDVIPGHGGLMDRFDCQLLMGTFVNVYIHTFIKVPNPSKLLQQIFWLPVDEQLYIFQSLREHLLHEGLLDT
;
A
#
# COMPACT_ATOMS: atom_id res chain seq x y z
N MET A 1 -4.13 -9.01 -0.62
CA MET A 1 -4.92 -8.35 0.45
C MET A 1 -6.41 -8.41 0.17
N VAL A 2 -6.92 -7.88 -0.95
CA VAL A 2 -8.36 -7.89 -1.29
C VAL A 2 -8.98 -9.30 -1.22
N ILE A 3 -8.33 -10.31 -1.82
CA ILE A 3 -8.80 -11.70 -1.76
C ILE A 3 -8.90 -12.22 -0.32
N CYS A 4 -7.91 -11.89 0.53
CA CYS A 4 -7.92 -12.26 1.94
C CYS A 4 -9.10 -11.56 2.66
N CYS A 5 -9.35 -10.29 2.35
CA CYS A 5 -10.47 -9.55 2.89
C CYS A 5 -11.81 -10.20 2.52
N ASP A 6 -12.00 -10.62 1.26
CA ASP A 6 -13.25 -11.26 0.84
C ASP A 6 -13.47 -12.62 1.50
N ILE A 7 -12.43 -13.47 1.56
CA ILE A 7 -12.50 -14.78 2.21
C ILE A 7 -12.77 -14.61 3.70
N MET A 8 -12.02 -13.75 4.39
CA MET A 8 -12.18 -13.57 5.83
C MET A 8 -13.50 -12.88 6.16
N SER A 9 -13.94 -11.91 5.35
CA SER A 9 -15.26 -11.30 5.55
C SER A 9 -16.40 -12.31 5.39
N TYR A 10 -16.24 -13.27 4.47
CA TYR A 10 -17.18 -14.38 4.33
C TYR A 10 -17.15 -15.30 5.56
N VAL A 11 -15.97 -15.71 6.02
CA VAL A 11 -15.81 -16.59 7.19
C VAL A 11 -16.40 -15.95 8.44
N PHE A 12 -16.01 -14.71 8.77
CA PHE A 12 -16.55 -14.00 9.93
C PHE A 12 -18.04 -13.67 9.77
N GLY A 13 -18.48 -13.36 8.55
CA GLY A 13 -19.89 -13.14 8.25
C GLY A 13 -20.73 -14.41 8.41
N PHE A 14 -20.19 -15.58 8.09
CA PHE A 14 -20.88 -16.86 8.27
C PHE A 14 -21.04 -17.23 9.75
N PHE A 15 -19.98 -17.09 10.55
CA PHE A 15 -20.01 -17.48 11.97
C PHE A 15 -20.67 -16.43 12.89
N PHE A 16 -20.48 -15.14 12.62
CA PHE A 16 -20.85 -14.07 13.53
C PHE A 16 -21.80 -13.04 12.91
N GLY A 17 -22.17 -13.18 11.63
CA GLY A 17 -22.98 -12.20 10.92
C GLY A 17 -24.41 -12.13 11.44
N LYS A 18 -24.81 -10.96 11.93
CA LYS A 18 -26.18 -10.68 12.39
C LYS A 18 -26.72 -9.41 11.77
N THR A 19 -25.88 -8.39 11.59
CA THR A 19 -26.31 -7.07 11.14
C THR A 19 -25.92 -6.84 9.67
N PRO A 20 -26.90 -6.68 8.75
CA PRO A 20 -26.60 -6.43 7.35
C PRO A 20 -25.98 -5.04 7.17
N LEU A 21 -24.95 -4.96 6.32
CA LEU A 21 -24.20 -3.73 6.05
C LEU A 21 -24.97 -2.78 5.13
N ILE A 22 -25.61 -3.30 4.09
CA ILE A 22 -26.38 -2.51 3.11
C ILE A 22 -27.61 -3.28 2.63
N LYS A 23 -28.74 -2.57 2.47
CA LYS A 23 -30.01 -3.18 2.00
C LYS A 23 -29.90 -3.81 0.61
N LEU A 24 -29.05 -3.25 -0.25
CA LEU A 24 -28.79 -3.75 -1.60
C LEU A 24 -28.11 -5.13 -1.61
N SER A 25 -27.38 -5.48 -0.55
CA SER A 25 -26.62 -6.73 -0.41
C SER A 25 -26.81 -7.30 1.00
N PRO A 26 -27.95 -7.94 1.27
CA PRO A 26 -28.31 -8.39 2.63
C PRO A 26 -27.39 -9.48 3.18
N LYS A 27 -26.61 -10.15 2.32
CA LYS A 27 -25.64 -11.19 2.71
C LYS A 27 -24.33 -10.63 3.26
N LYS A 28 -24.03 -9.34 3.06
CA LYS A 28 -22.82 -8.69 3.58
C LYS A 28 -23.15 -8.10 4.95
N THR A 29 -22.40 -8.48 5.97
CA THR A 29 -22.66 -8.08 7.36
C THR A 29 -21.56 -7.17 7.91
N TRP A 30 -21.88 -6.35 8.92
CA TRP A 30 -20.89 -5.50 9.60
C TRP A 30 -19.84 -6.34 10.32
N GLU A 31 -20.24 -7.44 10.95
CA GLU A 31 -19.31 -8.32 11.67
C GLU A 31 -18.31 -8.97 10.71
N GLY A 32 -18.78 -9.38 9.53
CA GLY A 32 -17.92 -9.87 8.45
C GLY A 32 -16.96 -8.79 7.97
N PHE A 33 -17.44 -7.57 7.72
CA PHE A 33 -16.61 -6.46 7.26
C PHE A 33 -15.48 -6.12 8.24
N ILE A 34 -15.78 -6.02 9.55
CA ILE A 34 -14.79 -5.72 10.59
C ILE A 34 -13.79 -6.87 10.73
N GLY A 35 -14.28 -8.12 10.79
CA GLY A 35 -13.43 -9.31 10.91
C GLY A 35 -12.50 -9.49 9.70
N GLY A 36 -13.02 -9.25 8.50
CA GLY A 36 -12.24 -9.25 7.26
C GLY A 36 -11.16 -8.18 7.26
N GLY A 37 -11.48 -6.98 7.73
CA GLY A 37 -10.51 -5.88 7.82
C GLY A 37 -9.36 -6.17 8.77
N ILE A 38 -9.66 -6.56 10.01
CA ILE A 38 -8.64 -6.92 11.00
C ILE A 38 -7.75 -8.06 10.47
N SER A 39 -8.38 -9.11 9.94
CA SER A 39 -7.65 -10.27 9.41
C SER A 39 -6.76 -9.91 8.22
N THR A 40 -7.19 -8.99 7.35
CA THR A 40 -6.40 -8.56 6.20
C THR A 40 -5.16 -7.78 6.61
N VAL A 41 -5.27 -6.90 7.61
CA VAL A 41 -4.12 -6.14 8.13
C VAL A 41 -3.14 -7.10 8.81
N VAL A 42 -3.62 -8.00 9.66
CA VAL A 42 -2.77 -8.99 10.33
C VAL A 42 -2.07 -9.91 9.33
N PHE A 43 -2.82 -10.46 8.36
CA PHE A 43 -2.27 -11.29 7.30
C PHE A 43 -1.22 -10.52 6.47
N GLY A 44 -1.50 -9.26 6.13
CA GLY A 44 -0.58 -8.39 5.42
C GLY A 44 0.74 -8.21 6.17
N LEU A 45 0.67 -7.90 7.47
CA LEU A 45 1.85 -7.74 8.32
C LEU A 45 2.69 -9.01 8.41
N ILE A 46 2.05 -10.17 8.61
CA ILE A 46 2.74 -11.47 8.68
C ILE A 46 3.40 -11.78 7.34
N LEU A 47 2.68 -11.61 6.23
CA LEU A 47 3.21 -11.88 4.90
C LEU A 47 4.39 -10.96 4.58
N SER A 48 4.24 -9.65 4.81
CA SER A 48 5.33 -8.68 4.59
C SER A 48 6.55 -9.03 5.44
N TYR A 49 6.37 -9.36 6.73
CA TYR A 49 7.46 -9.75 7.60
C TYR A 49 8.19 -11.02 7.12
N CYS A 50 7.46 -12.01 6.59
CA CYS A 50 8.04 -13.20 5.98
C CYS A 50 8.84 -12.85 4.71
N LEU A 51 8.29 -11.99 3.84
CA LEU A 51 8.98 -11.57 2.61
C LEU A 51 10.26 -10.76 2.89
N LEU A 52 10.30 -9.98 3.98
CA LEU A 52 11.49 -9.23 4.40
C LEU A 52 12.70 -10.13 4.70
N HIS A 53 12.47 -11.38 5.13
CA HIS A 53 13.55 -12.32 5.44
C HIS A 53 14.20 -12.92 4.19
N HIS A 54 13.58 -12.75 3.03
CA HIS A 54 14.08 -13.30 1.77
C HIS A 54 14.76 -12.19 0.94
N PRO A 55 16.09 -12.25 0.73
CA PRO A 55 16.83 -11.18 0.04
C PRO A 55 16.33 -10.93 -1.39
N PHE A 56 15.78 -11.97 -2.04
CA PHE A 56 15.16 -11.87 -3.36
C PHE A 56 14.05 -10.81 -3.46
N PHE A 57 13.25 -10.61 -2.41
CA PHE A 57 12.14 -9.63 -2.44
C PHE A 57 12.56 -8.23 -1.99
N VAL A 58 13.76 -8.08 -1.44
CA VAL A 58 14.25 -6.83 -0.86
C VAL A 58 15.27 -6.15 -1.78
N CYS A 59 16.02 -6.94 -2.56
CA CYS A 59 17.04 -6.41 -3.44
C CYS A 59 16.47 -5.66 -4.63
N PRO A 60 16.98 -4.44 -4.93
CA PRO A 60 16.59 -3.71 -6.13
C PRO A 60 17.06 -4.48 -7.37
N LEU A 61 16.16 -4.64 -8.33
CA LEU A 61 16.47 -5.27 -9.61
C LEU A 61 17.05 -4.20 -10.55
N GLU A 62 18.37 -4.13 -10.60
CA GLU A 62 19.09 -3.18 -11.48
C GLU A 62 19.24 -3.75 -12.90
N ASP A 63 19.57 -5.04 -13.03
CA ASP A 63 19.69 -5.76 -14.32
C ASP A 63 19.13 -7.19 -14.23
N TYR A 64 18.38 -7.61 -15.26
CA TYR A 64 17.74 -8.94 -15.33
C TYR A 64 18.73 -10.10 -15.53
N THR A 65 20.00 -9.81 -15.78
CA THR A 65 21.03 -10.78 -16.17
C THR A 65 21.93 -11.25 -15.02
N VAL A 66 21.88 -10.59 -13.85
CA VAL A 66 22.73 -10.91 -12.70
C VAL A 66 21.85 -11.27 -11.50
N GLU A 67 21.99 -12.49 -10.99
CA GLU A 67 21.33 -12.91 -9.75
C GLU A 67 21.96 -12.20 -8.54
N ASN A 68 21.42 -11.03 -8.20
CA ASN A 68 21.92 -10.19 -7.12
C ASN A 68 21.37 -10.66 -5.75
N TYR A 69 21.96 -11.70 -5.16
CA TYR A 69 21.70 -12.05 -3.75
C TYR A 69 22.42 -11.12 -2.76
N ASN A 70 23.48 -10.45 -3.20
CA ASN A 70 24.27 -9.49 -2.42
C ASN A 70 24.04 -8.07 -2.94
N CYS A 71 22.96 -7.43 -2.49
CA CYS A 71 22.63 -6.06 -2.83
C CYS A 71 22.72 -5.14 -1.60
N THR A 72 22.83 -3.83 -1.82
CA THR A 72 22.60 -2.84 -0.76
C THR A 72 21.10 -2.71 -0.49
N ILE A 73 20.67 -3.15 0.70
CA ILE A 73 19.27 -3.10 1.10
C ILE A 73 18.82 -1.63 1.24
N PRO A 74 17.71 -1.23 0.60
CA PRO A 74 17.19 0.13 0.75
C PRO A 74 16.78 0.45 2.19
N SER A 75 16.91 1.72 2.60
CA SER A 75 16.61 2.16 3.97
C SER A 75 15.18 1.87 4.45
N SER A 76 14.23 1.64 3.52
CA SER A 76 12.85 1.29 3.83
C SER A 76 12.69 -0.12 4.41
N PHE A 77 13.65 -0.99 4.14
CA PHE A 77 13.68 -2.40 4.55
C PHE A 77 14.67 -2.67 5.70
N VAL A 78 15.37 -1.63 6.17
CA VAL A 78 16.27 -1.72 7.33
C VAL A 78 15.50 -1.35 8.59
N LEU A 79 15.81 -2.04 9.69
CA LEU A 79 15.24 -1.78 10.99
C LEU A 79 15.58 -0.36 11.45
N ARG A 80 14.57 0.44 11.81
CA ARG A 80 14.77 1.79 12.35
C ARG A 80 14.14 1.96 13.71
N GLU A 81 14.78 2.79 14.51
CA GLU A 81 14.28 3.23 15.81
C GLU A 81 13.36 4.43 15.61
N PHE A 82 12.11 4.28 16.06
CA PHE A 82 11.12 5.35 16.03
C PHE A 82 10.84 5.84 17.45
N HIS A 83 10.87 7.16 17.61
CA HIS A 83 10.47 7.82 18.85
C HIS A 83 8.96 7.93 18.92
N ILE A 84 8.39 7.51 20.06
CA ILE A 84 6.95 7.50 20.27
C ILE A 84 6.45 8.92 20.59
N GLY A 85 5.48 9.39 19.81
CA GLY A 85 4.79 10.67 20.06
C GLY A 85 4.00 10.67 21.38
N ARG A 86 3.80 11.84 21.97
CA ARG A 86 2.91 12.01 23.14
C ARG A 86 1.45 11.85 22.66
N PRO A 87 0.56 11.11 23.37
CA PRO A 87 0.63 10.75 24.80
C PRO A 87 1.22 9.37 25.10
N LEU A 88 1.45 8.52 24.11
CA LEU A 88 1.84 7.12 24.33
C LEU A 88 3.21 6.99 25.03
N SER A 89 4.12 7.94 24.82
CA SER A 89 5.41 7.98 25.50
C SER A 89 5.30 8.16 27.01
N ILE A 90 4.26 8.84 27.51
CA ILE A 90 4.00 9.02 28.95
C ILE A 90 3.61 7.67 29.56
N ILE A 91 2.73 6.93 28.90
CA ILE A 91 2.27 5.61 29.36
C ILE A 91 3.45 4.61 29.41
N LEU A 92 4.34 4.64 28.43
CA LEU A 92 5.51 3.75 28.37
C LEU A 92 6.60 4.12 29.39
N GLN A 93 6.78 5.41 29.67
CA GLN A 93 7.63 5.88 30.76
C GLN A 93 7.11 5.43 32.13
N VAL A 94 5.79 5.46 32.33
CA VAL A 94 5.14 4.91 33.54
C VAL A 94 5.38 3.40 33.69
N ILE A 95 5.56 2.67 32.58
CA ILE A 95 5.82 1.23 32.54
C ILE A 95 7.34 0.91 32.54
N GLN A 96 8.23 1.90 32.74
CA GLN A 96 9.70 1.75 32.74
C GLN A 96 10.28 1.11 31.46
N LYS A 97 9.61 1.28 30.31
CA LYS A 97 10.16 0.84 29.02
C LYS A 97 10.72 2.04 28.24
N PRO A 98 11.81 1.83 27.47
CA PRO A 98 12.32 2.89 26.60
C PRO A 98 11.22 3.33 25.63
N PRO A 99 11.04 4.65 25.40
CA PRO A 99 10.02 5.18 24.50
C PRO A 99 10.42 5.05 23.02
N THR A 100 11.25 4.05 22.70
CA THR A 100 11.73 3.72 21.37
C THR A 100 11.27 2.32 21.01
N PHE A 101 10.76 2.17 19.79
CA PHE A 101 10.44 0.87 19.23
C PHE A 101 11.14 0.69 17.89
N GLN A 102 11.62 -0.51 17.66
CA GLN A 102 12.26 -0.91 16.42
C GLN A 102 11.21 -1.49 15.48
N ILE A 103 11.02 -0.87 14.32
CA ILE A 103 10.11 -1.38 13.29
C ILE A 103 10.71 -1.17 11.92
N TYR A 104 10.42 -2.08 11.00
CA TYR A 104 10.70 -1.89 9.58
C TYR A 104 9.74 -0.84 9.01
N PRO A 105 10.23 0.27 8.44
CA PRO A 105 9.36 1.30 7.84
C PRO A 105 8.38 0.71 6.81
N PHE A 106 8.79 -0.31 6.06
CA PHE A 106 7.95 -1.04 5.11
C PHE A 106 6.65 -1.61 5.70
N LEU A 107 6.64 -2.00 6.98
CA LEU A 107 5.43 -2.54 7.63
C LEU A 107 4.35 -1.46 7.78
N LEU A 108 4.72 -0.18 7.91
CA LEU A 108 3.75 0.91 7.97
C LEU A 108 3.00 1.06 6.64
N HIS A 109 3.69 0.94 5.51
CA HIS A 109 3.05 0.93 4.20
C HIS A 109 2.09 -0.26 4.05
N THR A 110 2.47 -1.43 4.58
CA THR A 110 1.60 -2.62 4.59
C THR A 110 0.30 -2.37 5.36
N ILE A 111 0.35 -1.67 6.50
CA ILE A 111 -0.86 -1.30 7.27
C ILE A 111 -1.77 -0.41 6.43
N VAL A 112 -1.21 0.62 5.78
CA VAL A 112 -1.98 1.55 4.96
C VAL A 112 -2.65 0.81 3.78
N MET A 113 -1.91 -0.06 3.10
CA MET A 113 -2.45 -0.90 2.02
C MET A 113 -3.55 -1.84 2.50
N GLY A 114 -3.36 -2.47 3.67
CA GLY A 114 -4.34 -3.37 4.28
C GLY A 114 -5.63 -2.65 4.63
N LEU A 115 -5.53 -1.47 5.26
CA LEU A 115 -6.67 -0.63 5.62
C LEU A 115 -7.42 -0.15 4.38
N PHE A 116 -6.72 0.31 3.35
CA PHE A 116 -7.35 0.71 2.10
C PHE A 116 -8.07 -0.46 1.44
N ALA A 117 -7.41 -1.62 1.35
CA ALA A 117 -8.00 -2.83 0.77
C ALA A 117 -9.25 -3.29 1.52
N SER A 118 -9.31 -3.14 2.84
CA SER A 118 -10.47 -3.54 3.64
C SER A 118 -11.59 -2.51 3.69
N ILE A 119 -11.26 -1.22 3.71
CA ILE A 119 -12.25 -0.16 3.86
C ILE A 119 -12.80 0.21 2.49
N LEU A 120 -11.92 0.60 1.57
CA LEU A 120 -12.30 1.15 0.26
C LEU A 120 -12.47 0.07 -0.82
N GLY A 121 -11.72 -1.03 -0.74
CA GLY A 121 -11.86 -2.17 -1.66
C GLY A 121 -13.31 -2.68 -1.82
N PRO A 122 -14.05 -2.93 -0.72
CA PRO A 122 -15.44 -3.41 -0.78
C PRO A 122 -16.43 -2.42 -1.42
N PHE A 123 -16.13 -1.11 -1.42
CA PHE A 123 -16.98 -0.13 -2.11
C PHE A 123 -16.99 -0.36 -3.63
N GLY A 124 -15.89 -0.82 -4.21
CA GLY A 124 -15.86 -1.23 -5.62
C GLY A 124 -16.88 -2.34 -5.92
N GLY A 125 -16.94 -3.35 -5.04
CA GLY A 125 -17.92 -4.43 -5.13
C GLY A 125 -19.37 -3.98 -4.90
N PHE A 126 -19.61 -3.02 -4.00
CA PHE A 126 -20.93 -2.43 -3.80
C PHE A 126 -21.37 -1.58 -5.00
N PHE A 127 -20.46 -0.81 -5.58
CA PHE A 127 -20.72 -0.01 -6.78
C PHE A 127 -21.08 -0.90 -7.97
N ALA A 128 -20.28 -1.93 -8.24
CA ALA A 128 -20.56 -2.94 -9.25
C ALA A 128 -21.91 -3.63 -9.00
N SER A 129 -22.19 -4.02 -7.75
CA SER A 129 -23.49 -4.58 -7.37
C SER A 129 -24.64 -3.61 -7.63
N GLY A 130 -24.48 -2.32 -7.30
CA GLY A 130 -25.48 -1.27 -7.56
C GLY A 130 -25.80 -1.11 -9.03
N PHE A 131 -24.76 -1.03 -9.86
CA PHE A 131 -24.89 -0.93 -11.30
C PHE A 131 -25.66 -2.13 -11.87
N LYS A 132 -25.30 -3.36 -11.47
CA LYS A 132 -26.02 -4.58 -11.91
C LYS A 132 -27.51 -4.53 -11.56
N ARG A 133 -27.86 -4.09 -10.35
CA ARG A 133 -29.27 -3.97 -9.95
C ARG A 133 -30.03 -2.88 -10.70
N ALA A 134 -29.37 -1.78 -11.08
CA ALA A 134 -29.99 -0.73 -11.90
C ALA A 134 -30.42 -1.25 -13.28
N PHE A 135 -29.63 -2.15 -13.90
CA PHE A 135 -29.97 -2.79 -15.18
C PHE A 135 -30.78 -4.09 -15.03
N LYS A 136 -31.23 -4.44 -13.82
CA LYS A 136 -31.93 -5.70 -13.51
C LYS A 136 -31.15 -6.96 -13.90
N ILE A 137 -29.82 -6.87 -13.96
CA ILE A 137 -28.92 -8.00 -14.18
C ILE A 137 -28.31 -8.46 -12.86
N LYS A 138 -27.81 -9.70 -12.83
CA LYS A 138 -27.15 -10.28 -11.64
C LYS A 138 -25.64 -10.29 -11.76
N ASP A 139 -25.15 -10.63 -12.94
CA ASP A 139 -23.74 -10.82 -13.29
C ASP A 139 -23.48 -10.07 -14.60
N PHE A 140 -22.26 -9.52 -14.78
CA PHE A 140 -21.94 -8.73 -15.99
C PHE A 140 -21.75 -9.58 -17.25
N GLY A 141 -21.64 -10.89 -17.10
CA GLY A 141 -21.52 -11.88 -18.18
C GLY A 141 -21.17 -13.25 -17.61
N ASP A 142 -21.00 -14.23 -18.49
CA ASP A 142 -20.75 -15.63 -18.12
C ASP A 142 -19.42 -16.14 -18.71
N VAL A 143 -18.32 -15.45 -18.38
CA VAL A 143 -16.99 -15.81 -18.90
C VAL A 143 -16.51 -17.15 -18.36
N ILE A 144 -16.86 -17.48 -17.11
CA ILE A 144 -16.58 -18.79 -16.52
C ILE A 144 -17.92 -19.42 -16.12
N PRO A 145 -18.29 -20.57 -16.72
CA PRO A 145 -19.57 -21.21 -16.43
C PRO A 145 -19.69 -21.52 -14.93
N GLY A 146 -20.78 -21.05 -14.32
CA GLY A 146 -21.09 -21.21 -12.90
C GLY A 146 -20.35 -20.25 -11.95
N HIS A 147 -19.50 -19.36 -12.45
CA HIS A 147 -18.56 -18.56 -11.65
C HIS A 147 -18.66 -17.05 -11.87
N GLY A 148 -19.62 -16.60 -12.70
CA GLY A 148 -19.94 -15.20 -12.97
C GLY A 148 -19.06 -14.55 -14.03
N GLY A 149 -19.14 -13.22 -14.11
CA GLY A 149 -18.41 -12.43 -15.10
C GLY A 149 -16.96 -12.16 -14.70
N LEU A 150 -16.11 -11.89 -15.69
CA LEU A 150 -14.74 -11.43 -15.45
C LEU A 150 -14.75 -10.12 -14.66
N MET A 151 -15.61 -9.18 -15.03
CA MET A 151 -15.75 -7.88 -14.36
C MET A 151 -16.16 -8.02 -12.88
N ASP A 152 -16.98 -9.03 -12.54
CA ASP A 152 -17.40 -9.32 -11.17
C ASP A 152 -16.24 -9.76 -10.26
N ARG A 153 -15.08 -10.11 -10.83
CA ARG A 153 -13.87 -10.52 -10.10
C ARG A 153 -12.81 -9.42 -9.99
N PHE A 154 -12.87 -8.45 -10.90
CA PHE A 154 -11.85 -7.39 -11.02
C PHE A 154 -12.34 -6.02 -10.55
N ASP A 155 -13.61 -5.85 -10.19
CA ASP A 155 -14.20 -4.59 -9.72
C ASP A 155 -13.44 -3.94 -8.56
N CYS A 156 -13.09 -4.71 -7.54
CA CYS A 156 -12.29 -4.28 -6.38
C CYS A 156 -10.78 -4.30 -6.67
N GLN A 157 -10.30 -5.19 -7.53
CA GLN A 157 -8.87 -5.28 -7.89
C GLN A 157 -8.42 -4.07 -8.70
N LEU A 158 -9.26 -3.55 -9.59
CA LEU A 158 -8.96 -2.37 -10.39
C LEU A 158 -8.79 -1.13 -9.50
N LEU A 159 -9.69 -0.94 -8.53
CA LEU A 159 -9.59 0.15 -7.56
C LEU A 159 -8.30 0.02 -6.72
N MET A 160 -7.99 -1.19 -6.25
CA MET A 160 -6.77 -1.45 -5.50
C MET A 160 -5.50 -1.21 -6.34
N GLY A 161 -5.48 -1.65 -7.60
CA GLY A 161 -4.35 -1.47 -8.50
C GLY A 161 -4.03 0.00 -8.74
N THR A 162 -5.05 0.82 -8.99
CA THR A 162 -4.89 2.27 -9.15
C THR A 162 -4.36 2.92 -7.86
N PHE A 163 -4.91 2.55 -6.70
CA PHE A 163 -4.43 3.06 -5.42
C PHE A 163 -2.96 2.69 -5.16
N VAL A 164 -2.60 1.41 -5.37
CA VAL A 164 -1.22 0.94 -5.18
C VAL A 164 -0.26 1.70 -6.08
N ASN A 165 -0.63 1.94 -7.35
CA ASN A 165 0.18 2.69 -8.28
C ASN A 165 0.45 4.12 -7.78
N VAL A 166 -0.61 4.87 -7.46
CA VAL A 166 -0.49 6.23 -6.93
C VAL A 166 0.31 6.24 -5.63
N TYR A 167 0.01 5.33 -4.71
CA TYR A 167 0.68 5.25 -3.42
C TYR A 167 2.18 4.98 -3.54
N ILE A 168 2.59 4.04 -4.41
CA ILE A 168 4.00 3.77 -4.65
C ILE A 168 4.69 5.01 -5.21
N HIS A 169 4.08 5.68 -6.19
CA HIS A 169 4.65 6.86 -6.83
C HIS A 169 4.73 8.07 -5.90
N THR A 170 3.79 8.22 -4.97
CA THR A 170 3.74 9.37 -4.06
C THR A 170 4.56 9.16 -2.79
N PHE A 171 4.54 7.96 -2.19
CA PHE A 171 5.08 7.73 -0.84
C PHE A 171 6.28 6.80 -0.77
N ILE A 172 6.47 5.90 -1.75
CA ILE A 172 7.52 4.86 -1.67
C ILE A 172 8.69 5.18 -2.60
N LYS A 173 8.41 5.64 -3.83
CA LYS A 173 9.41 5.83 -4.86
C LYS A 173 10.31 7.02 -4.52
N VAL A 174 11.56 6.72 -4.18
CA VAL A 174 12.61 7.73 -4.02
C VAL A 174 13.04 8.23 -5.40
N PRO A 175 13.18 9.55 -5.63
CA PRO A 175 13.70 10.08 -6.89
C PRO A 175 15.14 9.56 -7.10
N ASN A 176 15.36 8.83 -8.20
CA ASN A 176 16.69 8.40 -8.59
C ASN A 176 17.41 9.60 -9.25
N PRO A 177 18.55 10.08 -8.72
CA PRO A 177 19.27 11.23 -9.26
C PRO A 177 19.57 11.09 -10.75
N SER A 178 19.92 9.90 -11.23
CA SER A 178 20.23 9.65 -12.64
C SER A 178 19.00 9.82 -13.53
N LYS A 179 17.81 9.38 -13.07
CA LYS A 179 16.54 9.60 -13.79
C LYS A 179 16.11 11.07 -13.76
N LEU A 180 16.35 11.75 -12.65
CA LEU A 180 16.08 13.19 -12.53
C LEU A 180 16.98 14.00 -13.47
N LEU A 181 18.28 13.69 -13.51
CA LEU A 181 19.23 14.30 -14.44
C LEU A 181 18.83 14.03 -15.89
N GLN A 182 18.43 12.81 -16.22
CA GLN A 182 17.92 12.50 -17.55
C GLN A 182 16.71 13.38 -17.88
N GLN A 183 15.75 13.56 -16.97
CA GLN A 183 14.61 14.47 -17.17
C GLN A 183 15.03 15.93 -17.36
N ILE A 184 16.03 16.40 -16.62
CA ILE A 184 16.59 17.76 -16.77
C ILE A 184 17.23 17.94 -18.15
N PHE A 185 17.94 16.93 -18.67
CA PHE A 185 18.56 17.00 -19.99
C PHE A 185 17.55 17.08 -21.15
N TRP A 186 16.29 16.71 -20.94
CA TRP A 186 15.22 16.89 -21.93
C TRP A 186 14.64 18.32 -21.97
N LEU A 187 14.96 19.17 -20.99
CA LEU A 187 14.46 20.55 -20.92
C LEU A 187 15.26 21.49 -21.84
N PRO A 188 14.68 22.64 -22.24
CA PRO A 188 15.42 23.69 -22.94
C PRO A 188 16.62 24.19 -22.14
N VAL A 189 17.66 24.69 -22.83
CA VAL A 189 18.92 25.14 -22.19
C VAL A 189 18.68 26.22 -21.14
N ASP A 190 17.73 27.14 -21.37
CA ASP A 190 17.40 28.21 -20.42
C ASP A 190 16.86 27.65 -19.08
N GLU A 191 16.02 26.62 -19.14
CA GLU A 191 15.49 25.94 -17.95
C GLU A 191 16.57 25.13 -17.23
N GLN A 192 17.48 24.50 -17.97
CA GLN A 192 18.63 23.81 -17.39
C GLN A 192 19.53 24.78 -16.62
N LEU A 193 19.82 25.95 -17.18
CA LEU A 193 20.61 26.99 -16.52
C LEU A 193 19.91 27.52 -15.27
N TYR A 194 18.59 27.73 -15.32
CA TYR A 194 17.81 28.14 -14.16
C TYR A 194 17.87 27.11 -13.02
N ILE A 195 17.70 25.81 -13.33
CA ILE A 195 17.80 24.73 -12.34
C ILE A 195 19.22 24.66 -11.75
N PHE A 196 20.25 24.77 -12.58
CA PHE A 196 21.65 24.76 -12.13
C PHE A 196 21.95 25.93 -11.19
N GLN A 197 21.53 27.16 -11.54
CA GLN A 197 21.73 28.34 -10.70
C GLN A 197 20.99 28.21 -9.36
N SER A 198 19.72 27.77 -9.39
CA SER A 198 18.93 27.56 -8.18
C SER A 198 19.56 26.52 -7.25
N LEU A 199 20.09 25.42 -7.82
CA LEU A 199 20.79 24.40 -7.05
C LEU A 199 22.11 24.93 -6.46
N ARG A 200 22.89 25.69 -7.25
CA ARG A 200 24.13 26.32 -6.79
C ARG A 200 23.88 27.27 -5.62
N GLU A 201 22.88 28.14 -5.72
CA GLU A 201 22.52 29.09 -4.65
C GLU A 201 22.11 28.37 -3.37
N HIS A 202 21.33 27.30 -3.47
CA HIS A 202 20.96 26.48 -2.31
C HIS A 202 22.18 25.87 -1.62
N LEU A 203 23.11 25.30 -2.38
CA LEU A 203 24.31 24.69 -1.82
C LEU A 203 25.30 25.71 -1.23
N LEU A 204 25.37 26.92 -1.79
CA LEU A 204 26.12 28.04 -1.22
C LEU A 204 25.50 28.49 0.12
N HIS A 205 24.18 28.55 0.21
CA HIS A 205 23.47 28.91 1.45
C HIS A 205 23.70 27.89 2.58
N GLU A 206 23.77 26.60 2.25
CA GLU A 206 24.09 25.52 3.21
C GLU A 206 25.59 25.44 3.55
N GLY A 207 26.45 26.26 2.94
CA GLY A 207 27.89 26.28 3.18
C GLY A 207 28.63 25.05 2.64
N LEU A 208 28.05 24.37 1.66
CA LEU A 208 28.60 23.13 1.06
C LEU A 208 29.48 23.38 -0.17
N LEU A 209 29.51 24.62 -0.67
CA LEU A 209 30.29 25.05 -1.83
C LEU A 209 31.08 26.30 -1.46
N ASP A 210 32.37 26.31 -1.77
CA ASP A 210 33.19 27.51 -1.70
C ASP A 210 32.90 28.40 -2.93
N THR A 211 32.77 29.70 -2.70
CA THR A 211 32.41 30.73 -3.70
C THR A 211 33.41 30.89 -4.82
#